data_AF-A0AAD5HHR5-F1
#
_entry.id   AF-A0AAD5HHR5-F1
#
_cell.length_a   1.000
_cell.length_b   1.000
_cell.length_c   1.000
_cell.angle_alpha   90.00
_cell.angle_beta   90.00
_cell.angle_gamma   90.00
#
_symmetry.space_group_name_H-M   'P 1'
#
loop_
_entity.id
_entity.type
_entity.pdbx_description
1 polymer ?
#
loop_
_entity_poly.entity_id
_entity_poly.type
_entity_poly.pdbx_seq_one_letter_code
_entity_poly.pdbx_strand_id
1 'polypeptide(L)'
;MQVATLKFASFSGSIMGASRMTIMLAIATLFCMTSLLAILFRQYRESNHYMGWRLHQAPHSSYVDLETPVCSKCRNLVSGDLWEKSRRRYAHLRDDKFTLVVQTYKRPYNLNKTLNIILGERVPALHEVVVVWNDVNATAPEDFISVYNVPVRFRVSPHNSLNMKLWADPEYHTQAVLLSDDDCHYEPSDLDFVFSHWRYRAKDRIVGAFPRCVNTNADGQYEYDFCGNHDRYSMILTGLAFAHVSFLDYFSSEDPLMTKIRALIDKRFNCEDIALNFMVSMLTCNSPLQVSGLEDPVNEGPKDGISTKPGHLTKRNECINDFYKLIGYMPLQDSTYYVRQGSLE
;
A
#
# COMPACT_ATOMS: atom_id res chain seq x y z
N MET A 1 10.23 39.07 57.43
CA MET A 1 11.06 40.29 57.60
C MET A 1 11.84 40.50 56.31
N GLN A 2 11.33 41.41 55.47
CA GLN A 2 11.94 42.13 54.34
C GLN A 2 10.84 42.39 53.31
N VAL A 3 10.28 43.59 53.44
CA VAL A 3 9.35 44.22 52.50
C VAL A 3 10.19 44.81 51.37
N ALA A 4 9.99 44.32 50.14
CA ALA A 4 10.57 44.93 48.96
C ALA A 4 9.57 45.96 48.40
N THR A 5 9.83 47.22 48.72
CA THR A 5 9.12 48.40 48.24
C THR A 5 9.32 48.58 46.73
N LEU A 6 8.28 48.35 45.92
CA LEU A 6 8.24 48.80 44.53
C LEU A 6 8.02 50.31 44.50
N LYS A 7 9.04 51.05 44.05
CA LYS A 7 8.95 52.47 43.73
C LYS A 7 8.08 52.64 42.47
N PHE A 8 6.94 53.31 42.61
CA PHE A 8 6.21 53.87 41.48
C PHE A 8 7.02 55.04 40.91
N ALA A 9 7.58 54.85 39.72
CA ALA A 9 8.05 55.97 38.91
C ALA A 9 6.83 56.68 38.31
N SER A 10 6.59 57.92 38.72
CA SER A 10 5.61 58.81 38.11
C SER A 10 6.08 59.19 36.71
N PHE A 11 5.57 58.51 35.68
CA PHE A 11 5.65 59.02 34.32
C PHE A 11 4.60 60.10 34.14
N SER A 12 5.00 61.36 34.34
CA SER A 12 4.28 62.53 33.83
C SER A 12 4.49 62.62 32.32
N GLY A 13 3.80 61.76 31.56
CA GLY A 13 3.67 61.86 30.12
C GLY A 13 2.30 62.42 29.78
N SER A 14 2.25 63.68 29.35
CA SER A 14 1.05 64.29 28.78
C SER A 14 0.48 63.39 27.69
N ILE A 15 -0.75 62.91 27.87
CA ILE A 15 -1.52 62.28 26.81
C ILE A 15 -1.87 63.39 25.81
N MET A 16 -0.97 63.65 24.86
CA MET A 16 -1.30 64.40 23.66
C MET A 16 -2.42 63.63 22.97
N GLY A 17 -3.61 64.25 22.93
CA GLY A 17 -4.78 63.69 22.30
C GLY A 17 -4.44 63.21 20.90
N ALA A 18 -4.58 61.90 20.68
CA ALA A 18 -4.54 61.35 19.34
C ALA A 18 -5.57 62.13 18.50
N SER A 19 -5.15 62.68 17.38
CA SER A 19 -6.05 63.45 16.51
C SER A 19 -7.28 62.58 16.18
N ARG A 20 -8.44 63.19 15.98
CA ARG A 20 -9.66 62.45 15.55
C ARG A 20 -9.35 61.52 14.37
N MET A 21 -8.44 61.92 13.48
CA MET A 21 -7.99 61.12 12.35
C MET A 21 -7.21 59.87 12.77
N THR A 22 -6.32 59.97 13.76
CA THR A 22 -5.54 58.84 14.30
C THR A 22 -6.42 57.83 15.02
N ILE A 23 -7.42 58.31 15.78
CA ILE A 23 -8.42 57.44 16.45
C ILE A 23 -9.30 56.75 15.40
N MET A 24 -9.77 57.48 14.38
CA MET A 24 -10.54 56.92 13.27
C MET A 24 -9.74 55.85 12.51
N LEU A 25 -8.45 56.09 12.27
CA LEU A 25 -7.59 55.13 11.58
C LEU A 25 -7.37 53.85 12.40
N ALA A 26 -7.17 53.97 13.71
CA ALA A 26 -7.04 52.83 14.62
C ALA A 26 -8.35 52.02 14.74
N ILE A 27 -9.50 52.69 14.75
CA ILE A 27 -10.81 52.02 14.73
C ILE A 27 -11.00 51.30 13.39
N ALA A 28 -10.66 51.93 12.27
CA ALA A 28 -10.77 51.33 10.94
C ALA A 28 -9.86 50.10 10.77
N THR A 29 -8.63 50.13 11.29
CA THR A 29 -7.73 48.97 11.26
C THR A 29 -8.22 47.84 12.16
N LEU A 30 -8.78 48.16 13.34
CA LEU A 30 -9.38 47.15 14.22
C LEU A 30 -10.58 46.47 13.55
N PHE A 31 -11.47 47.25 12.93
CA PHE A 31 -12.62 46.73 12.17
C PHE A 31 -12.18 45.88 10.98
N CYS A 32 -11.13 46.28 10.28
CA CYS A 32 -10.58 45.52 9.15
C CYS A 32 -10.00 44.18 9.62
N MET A 33 -9.22 44.18 10.71
CA MET A 33 -8.64 42.96 11.29
C MET A 33 -9.72 42.01 11.82
N THR A 34 -10.78 42.52 12.47
CA THR A 34 -11.90 41.67 12.92
C THR A 34 -12.70 41.11 11.75
N SER A 35 -12.82 41.85 10.65
CA SER A 35 -13.49 41.39 9.43
C SER A 35 -12.68 40.30 8.72
N LEU A 36 -11.36 40.48 8.62
CA LEU A 36 -10.43 39.47 8.10
C LEU A 36 -10.43 38.19 8.95
N LEU A 37 -10.40 38.32 10.28
CA LEU A 37 -10.52 37.18 11.19
C LEU A 37 -11.88 36.48 11.03
N ALA A 38 -12.98 37.22 10.89
CA ALA A 38 -14.31 36.64 10.66
C ALA A 38 -14.40 35.92 9.30
N ILE A 39 -13.76 36.45 8.25
CA ILE A 39 -13.68 35.79 6.94
C ILE A 39 -12.84 34.53 7.03
N LEU A 40 -11.67 34.57 7.67
CA LEU A 40 -10.83 33.39 7.89
C LEU A 40 -11.54 32.33 8.75
N PHE A 41 -12.28 32.75 9.79
CA PHE A 41 -13.08 31.83 10.61
C PHE A 41 -14.26 31.24 9.84
N ARG A 42 -14.88 32.03 8.95
CA ARG A 42 -15.95 31.56 8.08
C ARG A 42 -15.43 30.59 7.03
N GLN A 43 -14.27 30.87 6.42
CA GLN A 43 -13.61 30.01 5.47
C GLN A 43 -13.16 28.71 6.14
N TYR A 44 -12.58 28.77 7.35
CA TYR A 44 -12.26 27.59 8.17
C TYR A 44 -13.52 26.78 8.56
N ARG A 45 -14.63 27.46 8.88
CA ARG A 45 -15.91 26.82 9.19
C ARG A 45 -16.54 26.18 7.96
N GLU A 46 -16.43 26.80 6.79
CA GLU A 46 -16.90 26.25 5.51
C GLU A 46 -16.02 25.06 5.07
N SER A 47 -14.68 25.11 5.27
CA SER A 47 -13.79 23.95 5.07
C SER A 47 -14.12 22.77 5.99
N ASN A 48 -14.51 23.03 7.24
CA ASN A 48 -14.93 21.98 8.18
C ASN A 48 -16.35 21.45 7.93
N HIS A 49 -17.18 22.13 7.11
CA HIS A 49 -18.55 21.71 6.81
C HIS A 49 -18.71 20.88 5.52
N TYR A 50 -17.65 20.69 4.72
CA TYR A 50 -17.66 19.84 3.52
C TYR A 50 -17.02 18.45 3.69
N MET A 51 -16.69 18.04 4.92
CA MET A 51 -16.30 16.65 5.22
C MET A 51 -17.37 15.91 6.04
N GLY A 52 -18.63 16.13 5.69
CA GLY A 52 -19.76 15.36 6.19
C GLY A 52 -19.97 14.09 5.38
N TRP A 53 -19.06 13.12 5.44
CA TRP A 53 -19.36 11.77 4.99
C TRP A 53 -20.49 11.23 5.86
N ARG A 54 -21.74 11.22 5.35
CA ARG A 54 -22.79 10.35 5.91
C ARG A 54 -22.46 8.91 5.56
N LEU A 55 -21.47 8.36 6.25
CA LEU A 55 -21.38 6.93 6.46
C LEU A 55 -22.61 6.55 7.28
N HIS A 56 -23.41 5.62 6.77
CA HIS A 56 -24.20 4.80 7.68
C HIS A 56 -23.20 4.14 8.64
N GLN A 57 -23.13 4.66 9.86
CA GLN A 57 -22.39 4.02 10.94
C GLN A 57 -23.13 2.73 11.26
N ALA A 58 -22.55 1.60 10.85
CA ALA A 58 -22.80 0.37 11.57
C ALA A 58 -22.37 0.63 13.03
N PRO A 59 -23.21 0.26 14.01
CA PRO A 59 -22.97 0.64 15.40
C PRO A 59 -21.61 0.09 15.84
N HIS A 60 -20.85 0.93 16.54
CA HIS A 60 -19.72 0.53 17.34
C HIS A 60 -20.16 -0.61 18.27
N SER A 61 -19.79 -1.83 17.91
CA SER A 61 -19.89 -3.00 18.77
C SER A 61 -18.48 -3.50 19.02
N SER A 62 -18.08 -3.44 20.29
CA SER A 62 -17.20 -4.37 21.01
C SER A 62 -16.33 -5.29 20.15
N TYR A 63 -15.01 -5.29 20.39
CA TYR A 63 -14.07 -6.35 19.98
C TYR A 63 -14.78 -7.71 19.82
N VAL A 64 -15.12 -8.05 18.58
CA VAL A 64 -15.62 -9.37 18.20
C VAL A 64 -14.42 -10.11 17.65
N ASP A 65 -14.14 -11.25 18.26
CA ASP A 65 -13.19 -12.25 17.79
C ASP A 65 -13.49 -12.55 16.31
N LEU A 66 -12.60 -12.12 15.42
CA LEU A 66 -12.73 -12.36 13.99
C LEU A 66 -12.36 -13.84 13.73
N GLU A 67 -13.35 -14.72 13.88
CA GLU A 67 -13.40 -15.92 13.04
C GLU A 67 -13.42 -15.44 11.59
N THR A 68 -12.23 -15.28 11.00
CA THR A 68 -12.07 -15.10 9.56
C THR A 68 -12.80 -16.25 8.87
N PRO A 69 -13.61 -15.98 7.83
CA PRO A 69 -14.25 -17.06 7.11
C PRO A 69 -13.18 -17.96 6.51
N VAL A 70 -13.00 -19.15 7.09
CA VAL A 70 -12.29 -20.23 6.44
C VAL A 70 -13.31 -20.85 5.50
N CYS A 71 -13.16 -20.64 4.19
CA CYS A 71 -14.11 -21.22 3.24
C CYS A 71 -14.16 -22.73 3.47
N SER A 72 -15.35 -23.34 3.39
CA SER A 72 -15.53 -24.75 3.75
C SER A 72 -14.60 -25.71 3.00
N LYS A 73 -14.15 -25.32 1.79
CA LYS A 73 -13.18 -26.05 0.97
C LYS A 73 -11.71 -25.91 1.43
N CYS A 74 -11.38 -24.91 2.25
CA CYS A 74 -10.01 -24.59 2.71
C CYS A 74 -9.59 -25.37 3.97
N ARG A 75 -10.56 -25.88 4.75
CA ARG A 75 -10.32 -26.42 6.11
C ARG A 75 -9.29 -27.56 6.17
N ASN A 76 -9.10 -28.31 5.09
CA ASN A 76 -8.17 -29.44 5.03
C ASN A 76 -6.89 -29.17 4.21
N LEU A 77 -6.79 -28.00 3.56
CA LEU A 77 -5.70 -27.66 2.65
C LEU A 77 -4.67 -26.73 3.29
N VAL A 78 -5.15 -25.87 4.19
CA VAL A 78 -4.34 -24.88 4.90
C VAL A 78 -3.92 -25.49 6.23
N SER A 79 -2.64 -25.42 6.56
CA SER A 79 -2.23 -25.59 7.95
C SER A 79 -2.76 -24.42 8.77
N GLY A 80 -3.96 -24.59 9.36
CA GLY A 80 -4.63 -23.56 10.16
C GLY A 80 -3.71 -23.01 11.25
N ASP A 81 -2.94 -23.87 11.89
CA ASP A 81 -1.96 -23.48 12.91
C ASP A 81 -0.85 -22.56 12.37
N LEU A 82 -0.32 -22.84 11.17
CA LEU A 82 0.69 -21.98 10.54
C LEU A 82 0.10 -20.63 10.17
N TRP A 83 -1.10 -20.61 9.59
CA TRP A 83 -1.78 -19.36 9.27
C TRP A 83 -2.06 -18.50 10.51
N GLU A 84 -2.63 -19.09 11.55
CA GLU A 84 -2.87 -18.41 12.83
C GLU A 84 -1.57 -17.88 13.44
N LYS A 85 -0.50 -18.67 13.38
CA LYS A 85 0.83 -18.26 13.85
C LYS A 85 1.35 -17.06 13.05
N SER A 86 1.23 -17.07 11.73
CA SER A 86 1.61 -15.93 10.88
C SER A 86 0.82 -14.67 11.23
N ARG A 87 -0.51 -14.77 11.43
CA ARG A 87 -1.31 -13.60 11.84
C ARG A 87 -0.87 -13.02 13.18
N ARG A 88 -0.71 -13.88 14.20
CA ARG A 88 -0.32 -13.46 15.55
C ARG A 88 1.09 -12.87 15.59
N ARG A 89 2.02 -13.41 14.79
CA ARG A 89 3.41 -12.96 14.77
C ARG A 89 3.53 -11.47 14.48
N TYR A 90 2.73 -10.93 13.58
CA TYR A 90 2.87 -9.53 13.13
C TYR A 90 1.82 -8.57 13.68
N ALA A 91 0.92 -9.04 14.56
CA ALA A 91 -0.14 -8.21 15.14
C ALA A 91 0.40 -7.01 15.94
N HIS A 92 1.64 -7.10 16.43
CA HIS A 92 2.33 -6.04 17.18
C HIS A 92 2.99 -4.98 16.29
N LEU A 93 3.14 -5.24 14.98
CA LEU A 93 3.74 -4.28 14.06
C LEU A 93 2.81 -3.08 13.83
N ARG A 94 3.41 -1.97 13.42
CA ARG A 94 2.67 -0.73 13.17
C ARG A 94 1.72 -0.90 12.00
N ASP A 95 0.53 -0.32 12.13
CA ASP A 95 -0.48 -0.34 11.09
C ASP A 95 -0.75 1.04 10.47
N ASP A 96 -0.07 2.08 10.95
CA ASP A 96 -0.18 3.48 10.51
C ASP A 96 0.84 3.88 9.44
N LYS A 97 1.75 2.96 9.11
CA LYS A 97 2.80 3.10 8.10
C LYS A 97 2.89 1.84 7.24
N PHE A 98 3.64 1.92 6.13
CA PHE A 98 3.95 0.79 5.28
C PHE A 98 5.42 0.73 4.88
N THR A 99 5.88 -0.47 4.53
CA THR A 99 7.20 -0.72 3.92
C THR A 99 7.01 -0.93 2.42
N LEU A 100 7.78 -0.20 1.59
CA LEU A 100 7.85 -0.46 0.16
C LEU A 100 8.91 -1.52 -0.12
N VAL A 101 8.58 -2.54 -0.89
CA VAL A 101 9.49 -3.62 -1.28
C VAL A 101 9.63 -3.65 -2.79
N VAL A 102 10.82 -3.31 -3.29
CA VAL A 102 11.11 -3.24 -4.72
C VAL A 102 12.07 -4.36 -5.09
N GLN A 103 11.65 -5.30 -5.94
CA GLN A 103 12.55 -6.33 -6.45
C GLN A 103 13.23 -5.89 -7.74
N THR A 104 14.54 -6.10 -7.83
CA THR A 104 15.33 -5.76 -9.02
C THR A 104 16.32 -6.85 -9.40
N TYR A 105 16.56 -7.00 -10.71
CA TYR A 105 17.59 -7.88 -11.25
C TYR A 105 18.17 -7.25 -12.52
N LYS A 106 19.45 -6.85 -12.47
CA LYS A 106 20.20 -6.29 -13.61
C LYS A 106 19.53 -5.08 -14.29
N ARG A 107 18.83 -4.25 -13.51
CA ARG A 107 18.14 -3.03 -13.99
C ARG A 107 18.39 -1.82 -13.10
N PRO A 108 19.65 -1.43 -12.88
CA PRO A 108 19.97 -0.29 -12.02
C PRO A 108 19.31 1.01 -12.49
N TYR A 109 19.11 1.20 -13.80
CA TYR A 109 18.42 2.38 -14.33
C TYR A 109 16.95 2.46 -13.91
N ASN A 110 16.16 1.40 -14.13
CA ASN A 110 14.75 1.37 -13.75
C ASN A 110 14.58 1.51 -12.23
N LEU A 111 15.38 0.75 -11.47
CA LEU A 111 15.40 0.86 -10.02
C LEU A 111 15.67 2.29 -9.56
N ASN A 112 16.74 2.92 -10.05
CA ASN A 112 17.10 4.28 -9.66
C ASN A 112 16.02 5.29 -10.06
N LYS A 113 15.41 5.12 -11.24
CA LYS A 113 14.30 5.98 -11.67
C LYS A 113 13.11 5.86 -10.72
N THR A 114 12.67 4.64 -10.41
CA THR A 114 11.56 4.37 -9.48
C THR A 114 11.85 4.91 -8.08
N LEU A 115 13.06 4.68 -7.55
CA LEU A 115 13.46 5.22 -6.25
C LEU A 115 13.50 6.76 -6.24
N ASN A 116 14.03 7.39 -7.29
CA ASN A 116 14.08 8.86 -7.38
C ASN A 116 12.69 9.49 -7.42
N ILE A 117 11.72 8.85 -8.08
CA ILE A 117 10.33 9.32 -8.10
C ILE A 117 9.72 9.20 -6.70
N ILE A 118 9.72 8.00 -6.13
CA ILE A 118 9.07 7.71 -4.85
C ILE A 118 9.69 8.50 -3.69
N LEU A 119 11.02 8.66 -3.69
CA LEU A 119 11.76 9.36 -2.65
C LEU A 119 11.98 10.85 -2.96
N GLY A 120 11.50 11.33 -4.12
CA GLY A 120 11.58 12.73 -4.55
C GLY A 120 10.57 13.63 -3.83
N GLU A 121 9.52 13.04 -3.28
CA GLU A 121 8.50 13.72 -2.49
C GLU A 121 8.28 13.07 -1.13
N ARG A 122 7.74 13.86 -0.19
CA ARG A 122 7.44 13.35 1.15
C ARG A 122 6.17 12.50 1.10
N VAL A 123 6.30 11.22 1.42
CA VAL A 123 5.18 10.29 1.64
C VAL A 123 5.06 10.01 3.14
N PRO A 124 4.13 10.67 3.87
CA PRO A 124 4.02 10.53 5.32
C PRO A 124 3.90 9.09 5.83
N ALA A 125 3.15 8.22 5.15
CA ALA A 125 2.95 6.84 5.58
C ALA A 125 4.10 5.88 5.22
N LEU A 126 5.05 6.28 4.38
CA LEU A 126 6.19 5.42 4.00
C LEU A 126 7.18 5.32 5.17
N HIS A 127 7.42 4.09 5.64
CA HIS A 127 8.34 3.84 6.73
C HIS A 127 9.78 3.67 6.27
N GLU A 128 9.96 2.77 5.31
CA GLU A 128 11.25 2.32 4.78
C GLU A 128 11.03 1.78 3.36
N VAL A 129 12.11 1.70 2.60
CA VAL A 129 12.18 0.98 1.34
C VAL A 129 13.15 -0.18 1.49
N VAL A 130 12.71 -1.38 1.14
CA VAL A 130 13.57 -2.57 1.06
C VAL A 130 13.72 -2.96 -0.40
N VAL A 131 14.93 -2.81 -0.92
CA VAL A 131 15.29 -3.25 -2.26
C VAL A 131 15.72 -4.71 -2.19
N VAL A 132 14.95 -5.60 -2.80
CA VAL A 132 15.28 -7.01 -2.94
C VAL A 132 16.24 -7.17 -4.12
N TRP A 133 17.52 -7.36 -3.79
CA TRP A 133 18.61 -7.46 -4.75
C TRP A 133 18.81 -8.89 -5.22
N ASN A 134 18.29 -9.22 -6.40
CA ASN A 134 18.36 -10.57 -6.97
C ASN A 134 19.62 -10.83 -7.82
N ASP A 135 20.44 -9.81 -8.09
CA ASP A 135 21.71 -10.01 -8.81
C ASP A 135 22.82 -10.47 -7.86
N VAL A 136 22.72 -11.73 -7.41
CA VAL A 136 23.59 -12.32 -6.38
C VAL A 136 25.08 -12.36 -6.73
N ASN A 137 25.42 -12.16 -8.00
CA ASN A 137 26.81 -12.10 -8.47
C ASN A 137 27.38 -10.67 -8.46
N ALA A 138 26.53 -9.66 -8.29
CA ALA A 138 26.91 -8.26 -8.19
C ALA A 138 26.80 -7.79 -6.74
N THR A 139 27.74 -6.94 -6.32
CA THR A 139 27.67 -6.28 -5.02
C THR A 139 26.46 -5.35 -5.01
N ALA A 140 25.58 -5.54 -4.04
CA ALA A 140 24.46 -4.62 -3.83
C ALA A 140 24.99 -3.22 -3.44
N PRO A 141 24.29 -2.14 -3.81
CA PRO A 141 24.59 -0.81 -3.29
C PRO A 141 24.53 -0.76 -1.76
N GLU A 142 25.19 0.24 -1.17
CA GLU A 142 25.09 0.49 0.26
C GLU A 142 23.71 1.05 0.64
N ASP A 143 23.26 0.71 1.84
CA ASP A 143 22.08 1.31 2.45
C ASP A 143 22.24 2.82 2.59
N PHE A 144 21.14 3.55 2.47
CA PHE A 144 21.15 5.01 2.60
C PHE A 144 19.85 5.52 3.23
N ILE A 145 19.83 6.80 3.58
CA ILE A 145 18.64 7.50 4.07
C ILE A 145 18.27 8.57 3.06
N SER A 146 17.00 8.60 2.64
CA SER A 146 16.50 9.60 1.70
C SER A 146 16.47 11.02 2.31
N VAL A 147 16.27 12.03 1.47
CA VAL A 147 16.12 13.43 1.90
C VAL A 147 14.93 13.68 2.83
N TYR A 148 13.96 12.76 2.87
CA TYR A 148 12.80 12.81 3.76
C TYR A 148 12.90 11.83 4.95
N ASN A 149 14.11 11.40 5.31
CA ASN A 149 14.39 10.47 6.41
C ASN A 149 13.73 9.09 6.25
N VAL A 150 13.57 8.61 5.01
CA VAL A 150 13.13 7.22 4.74
C VAL A 150 14.38 6.36 4.55
N PRO A 151 14.63 5.36 5.42
CA PRO A 151 15.72 4.40 5.21
C PRO A 151 15.47 3.56 3.95
N VAL A 152 16.53 3.32 3.19
CA VAL A 152 16.56 2.43 2.03
C VAL A 152 17.59 1.35 2.30
N ARG A 153 17.14 0.10 2.40
CA ARG A 153 17.98 -1.07 2.69
C ARG A 153 18.02 -2.01 1.50
N PHE A 154 19.21 -2.48 1.16
CA PHE A 154 19.41 -3.50 0.13
C PHE A 154 19.49 -4.89 0.75
N ARG A 155 18.44 -5.69 0.55
CA ARG A 155 18.38 -7.08 0.99
C ARG A 155 18.86 -7.99 -0.15
N VAL A 156 20.07 -8.53 -0.01
CA VAL A 156 20.63 -9.49 -0.96
C VAL A 156 19.88 -10.81 -0.86
N SER A 157 19.32 -11.26 -1.99
CA SER A 157 18.65 -12.55 -2.06
C SER A 157 19.66 -13.71 -2.04
N PRO A 158 19.32 -14.87 -1.47
CA PRO A 158 20.19 -16.05 -1.49
C PRO A 158 20.38 -16.62 -2.90
N HIS A 159 19.44 -16.36 -3.82
CA HIS A 159 19.50 -16.72 -5.22
C HIS A 159 18.52 -15.84 -6.02
N ASN A 160 18.67 -15.78 -7.34
CA ASN A 160 17.73 -15.08 -8.21
C ASN A 160 16.41 -15.86 -8.30
N SER A 161 15.37 -15.37 -7.63
CA SER A 161 14.02 -15.94 -7.67
C SER A 161 12.97 -14.84 -7.54
N LEU A 162 11.83 -15.01 -8.24
CA LEU A 162 10.68 -14.12 -8.10
C LEU A 162 9.99 -14.24 -6.73
N ASN A 163 10.19 -15.36 -6.02
CA ASN A 163 9.66 -15.55 -4.67
C ASN A 163 10.27 -14.57 -3.65
N MET A 164 11.45 -14.00 -3.93
CA MET A 164 12.20 -13.21 -2.95
C MET A 164 11.50 -11.90 -2.58
N LYS A 165 10.72 -11.30 -3.49
CA LYS A 165 9.85 -10.16 -3.18
C LYS A 165 8.75 -10.50 -2.16
N LEU A 166 8.30 -11.76 -2.13
CA LEU A 166 7.21 -12.23 -1.27
C LEU A 166 7.70 -12.81 0.07
N TRP A 167 9.01 -12.72 0.35
CA TRP A 167 9.57 -13.19 1.61
C TRP A 167 9.30 -12.19 2.74
N ALA A 168 8.67 -12.67 3.82
CA ALA A 168 8.48 -11.91 5.05
C ALA A 168 9.83 -11.65 5.75
N ASP A 169 10.35 -10.45 5.53
CA ASP A 169 11.57 -9.97 6.18
C ASP A 169 11.36 -9.90 7.70
N PRO A 170 12.22 -10.53 8.53
CA PRO A 170 12.16 -10.37 9.97
C PRO A 170 12.41 -8.93 10.44
N GLU A 171 13.01 -8.07 9.60
CA GLU A 171 13.27 -6.66 9.91
C GLU A 171 12.10 -5.73 9.54
N TYR A 172 10.96 -6.25 9.05
CA TYR A 172 9.80 -5.39 8.81
C TYR A 172 9.19 -4.87 10.11
N HIS A 173 8.87 -3.58 10.12
CA HIS A 173 8.25 -2.88 11.25
C HIS A 173 6.79 -2.47 11.00
N THR A 174 6.22 -2.84 9.85
CA THR A 174 4.85 -2.50 9.45
C THR A 174 4.05 -3.74 9.07
N GLN A 175 2.75 -3.70 9.36
CA GLN A 175 1.79 -4.71 8.90
C GLN A 175 1.61 -4.67 7.38
N ALA A 176 1.65 -3.46 6.82
CA ALA A 176 1.46 -3.20 5.40
C ALA A 176 2.78 -3.31 4.63
N VAL A 177 2.76 -4.05 3.53
CA VAL A 177 3.87 -4.14 2.59
C VAL A 177 3.37 -3.78 1.21
N LEU A 178 3.89 -2.70 0.63
CA LEU A 178 3.68 -2.35 -0.78
C LEU A 178 4.70 -3.10 -1.62
N LEU A 179 4.27 -4.15 -2.31
CA LEU A 179 5.09 -4.90 -3.24
C LEU A 179 5.16 -4.16 -4.57
N SER A 180 6.37 -4.00 -5.11
CA SER A 180 6.60 -3.32 -6.38
C SER A 180 7.63 -4.04 -7.25
N ASP A 181 7.42 -3.99 -8.57
CA ASP A 181 8.48 -4.20 -9.55
C ASP A 181 9.33 -2.92 -9.67
N ASP A 182 10.56 -3.06 -10.18
CA ASP A 182 11.51 -1.94 -10.34
C ASP A 182 11.15 -0.94 -11.45
N ASP A 183 10.08 -1.21 -12.18
CA ASP A 183 9.54 -0.43 -13.30
C ASP A 183 8.08 -0.01 -13.08
N CYS A 184 7.58 -0.13 -11.84
CA CYS A 184 6.21 0.23 -11.46
C CYS A 184 6.19 1.20 -10.28
N HIS A 185 5.27 2.16 -10.28
CA HIS A 185 5.02 3.05 -9.13
C HIS A 185 3.64 3.72 -9.20
N TYR A 186 3.14 4.13 -8.03
CA TYR A 186 2.15 5.20 -7.94
C TYR A 186 2.88 6.54 -7.88
N GLU A 187 2.20 7.62 -8.23
CA GLU A 187 2.70 8.94 -7.87
C GLU A 187 2.79 9.10 -6.34
N PRO A 188 3.83 9.74 -5.79
CA PRO A 188 4.02 9.84 -4.34
C PRO A 188 2.82 10.46 -3.61
N SER A 189 2.16 11.42 -4.25
CA SER A 189 0.97 12.14 -3.75
C SER A 189 -0.25 11.23 -3.56
N ASP A 190 -0.31 10.10 -4.29
CA ASP A 190 -1.42 9.15 -4.25
C ASP A 190 -1.22 8.03 -3.22
N LEU A 191 0.01 7.81 -2.75
CA LEU A 191 0.34 6.67 -1.89
C LEU A 191 -0.41 6.66 -0.56
N ASP A 192 -0.62 7.81 0.08
CA ASP A 192 -1.38 7.90 1.33
C ASP A 192 -2.86 7.53 1.10
N PHE A 193 -3.45 7.91 -0.05
CA PHE A 193 -4.82 7.54 -0.41
C PHE A 193 -4.94 6.04 -0.62
N VAL A 194 -4.08 5.44 -1.44
CA VAL A 194 -4.08 4.00 -1.71
C VAL A 194 -3.85 3.20 -0.43
N PHE A 195 -2.85 3.60 0.37
CA PHE A 195 -2.56 2.99 1.66
C PHE A 195 -3.74 3.06 2.62
N SER A 196 -4.45 4.20 2.69
CA SER A 196 -5.61 4.34 3.59
C SER A 196 -6.74 3.36 3.26
N HIS A 197 -6.96 3.06 1.96
CA HIS A 197 -7.97 2.09 1.54
C HIS A 197 -7.60 0.67 1.95
N TRP A 198 -6.32 0.30 1.80
CA TRP A 198 -5.82 -0.96 2.35
C TRP A 198 -6.00 -1.00 3.88
N ARG A 199 -5.50 0.02 4.58
CA ARG A 199 -5.44 0.07 6.04
C ARG A 199 -6.82 -0.05 6.69
N TYR A 200 -7.81 0.69 6.20
CA TYR A 200 -9.10 0.79 6.89
C TYR A 200 -10.14 -0.21 6.41
N ARG A 201 -10.00 -0.77 5.19
CA ARG A 201 -11.09 -1.52 4.54
C ARG A 201 -10.68 -2.85 3.92
N ALA A 202 -9.38 -3.15 3.82
CA ALA A 202 -8.92 -4.23 2.96
C ALA A 202 -7.61 -4.89 3.43
N LYS A 203 -7.35 -4.93 4.75
CA LYS A 203 -6.15 -5.60 5.33
C LYS A 203 -6.12 -7.11 5.04
N ASP A 204 -7.28 -7.71 4.83
CA ASP A 204 -7.51 -9.12 4.49
C ASP A 204 -7.54 -9.38 2.97
N ARG A 205 -7.06 -8.42 2.15
CA ARG A 205 -7.09 -8.48 0.69
C ARG A 205 -5.74 -8.06 0.12
N ILE A 206 -5.51 -8.40 -1.14
CA ILE A 206 -4.49 -7.74 -1.97
C ILE A 206 -5.13 -6.47 -2.56
N VAL A 207 -4.45 -5.34 -2.42
CA VAL A 207 -4.96 -4.03 -2.85
C VAL A 207 -3.94 -3.37 -3.77
N GLY A 208 -4.28 -3.06 -5.02
CA GLY A 208 -3.27 -2.50 -5.93
C GLY A 208 -3.77 -2.08 -7.30
N ALA A 209 -2.83 -1.81 -8.19
CA ALA A 209 -3.07 -1.03 -9.41
C ALA A 209 -3.55 -1.86 -10.61
N PHE A 210 -3.01 -3.06 -10.79
CA PHE A 210 -3.06 -3.77 -12.07
C PHE A 210 -3.97 -5.00 -11.99
N PRO A 211 -5.27 -4.88 -12.34
CA PRO A 211 -6.21 -5.99 -12.30
C PRO A 211 -5.97 -6.99 -13.42
N ARG A 212 -6.21 -8.27 -13.12
CA ARG A 212 -6.19 -9.39 -14.06
C ARG A 212 -7.32 -10.36 -13.78
N CYS A 213 -7.65 -11.11 -14.82
CA CYS A 213 -8.82 -11.96 -14.88
C CYS A 213 -8.41 -13.41 -15.15
N VAL A 214 -9.33 -14.31 -14.81
CA VAL A 214 -9.25 -15.71 -15.22
C VAL A 214 -10.51 -16.04 -16.00
N ASN A 215 -10.33 -16.46 -17.24
CA ASN A 215 -11.38 -16.96 -18.09
C ASN A 215 -11.33 -18.48 -18.16
N THR A 216 -12.36 -19.09 -18.74
CA THR A 216 -12.38 -20.53 -19.04
C THR A 216 -12.52 -20.69 -20.54
N ASN A 217 -11.65 -21.48 -21.15
CA ASN A 217 -11.73 -21.77 -22.58
C ASN A 217 -12.74 -22.89 -22.89
N ALA A 218 -12.90 -23.21 -24.18
CA ALA A 218 -13.86 -24.21 -24.64
C ALA A 218 -13.62 -25.62 -24.05
N ASP A 219 -12.38 -25.94 -23.68
CA ASP A 219 -11.98 -27.22 -23.09
C ASP A 219 -12.11 -27.22 -21.55
N GLY A 220 -12.65 -26.15 -20.97
CA GLY A 220 -12.78 -26.02 -19.51
C GLY A 220 -11.47 -25.71 -18.79
N GLN A 221 -10.39 -25.37 -19.51
CA GLN A 221 -9.14 -24.93 -18.88
C GLN A 221 -9.21 -23.45 -18.54
N TYR A 222 -8.56 -23.07 -17.45
CA TYR A 222 -8.49 -21.68 -17.03
C TYR A 222 -7.41 -20.92 -17.81
N GLU A 223 -7.70 -19.69 -18.21
CA GLU A 223 -6.79 -18.83 -18.98
C GLU A 223 -6.63 -17.47 -18.31
N TYR A 224 -5.39 -16.99 -18.25
CA TYR A 224 -5.05 -15.67 -17.77
C TYR A 224 -5.49 -14.61 -18.78
N ASP A 225 -6.13 -13.54 -18.31
CA ASP A 225 -6.66 -12.47 -19.14
C ASP A 225 -6.35 -11.08 -18.56
N PHE A 226 -6.30 -10.08 -19.44
CA PHE A 226 -6.06 -8.67 -19.10
C PHE A 226 -7.33 -7.90 -18.67
N CYS A 227 -8.46 -8.59 -18.53
CA CYS A 227 -9.78 -8.05 -18.19
C CYS A 227 -10.40 -7.15 -19.27
N GLY A 228 -9.98 -7.25 -20.52
CA GLY A 228 -10.31 -6.24 -21.56
C GLY A 228 -11.81 -6.03 -21.79
N ASN A 229 -12.60 -7.10 -21.80
CA ASN A 229 -14.06 -7.06 -22.01
C ASN A 229 -14.85 -7.47 -20.76
N HIS A 230 -14.21 -7.45 -19.59
CA HIS A 230 -14.79 -8.01 -18.37
C HIS A 230 -15.16 -6.91 -17.38
N ASP A 231 -16.33 -7.05 -16.76
CA ASP A 231 -16.86 -6.19 -15.69
C ASP A 231 -16.32 -6.57 -14.31
N ARG A 232 -15.36 -7.50 -14.27
CA ARG A 232 -14.85 -8.12 -13.07
C ARG A 232 -13.38 -8.44 -13.22
N TYR A 233 -12.68 -8.55 -12.09
CA TYR A 233 -11.31 -9.03 -12.01
C TYR A 233 -11.15 -9.88 -10.75
N SER A 234 -10.21 -10.82 -10.75
CA SER A 234 -10.02 -11.75 -9.62
C SER A 234 -8.59 -11.81 -9.12
N MET A 235 -7.70 -11.03 -9.76
CA MET A 235 -6.31 -10.90 -9.36
C MET A 235 -5.85 -9.43 -9.45
N ILE A 236 -4.90 -9.07 -8.59
CA ILE A 236 -4.10 -7.84 -8.70
C ILE A 236 -2.64 -8.23 -8.78
N LEU A 237 -1.89 -7.74 -9.77
CA LEU A 237 -0.47 -8.05 -9.90
C LEU A 237 0.34 -7.45 -8.74
N THR A 238 1.26 -8.23 -8.17
CA THR A 238 2.17 -7.79 -7.10
C THR A 238 3.31 -6.89 -7.60
N GLY A 239 3.25 -6.47 -8.86
CA GLY A 239 4.12 -5.43 -9.42
C GLY A 239 3.80 -4.04 -8.86
N LEU A 240 2.61 -3.84 -8.27
CA LEU A 240 2.27 -2.64 -7.50
C LEU A 240 1.03 -2.92 -6.63
N ALA A 241 1.23 -3.56 -5.48
CA ALA A 241 0.13 -3.97 -4.60
C ALA A 241 0.51 -4.05 -3.11
N PHE A 242 -0.37 -3.54 -2.26
CA PHE A 242 -0.36 -3.78 -0.83
C PHE A 242 -0.83 -5.18 -0.48
N ALA A 243 -0.10 -5.82 0.45
CA ALA A 243 -0.49 -7.03 1.14
C ALA A 243 -0.13 -6.92 2.63
N HIS A 244 -0.84 -7.68 3.47
CA HIS A 244 -0.45 -7.84 4.87
C HIS A 244 0.78 -8.77 4.97
N VAL A 245 1.76 -8.42 5.79
CA VAL A 245 3.00 -9.20 5.99
C VAL A 245 2.74 -10.65 6.42
N SER A 246 1.63 -10.92 7.12
CA SER A 246 1.26 -12.30 7.49
C SER A 246 0.99 -13.19 6.27
N PHE A 247 0.51 -12.63 5.16
CA PHE A 247 0.36 -13.38 3.91
C PHE A 247 1.74 -13.76 3.36
N LEU A 248 2.73 -12.86 3.45
CA LEU A 248 4.09 -13.13 3.01
C LEU A 248 4.76 -14.22 3.87
N ASP A 249 4.53 -14.21 5.19
CA ASP A 249 5.06 -15.22 6.11
C ASP A 249 4.43 -16.59 5.88
N TYR A 250 3.11 -16.65 5.71
CA TYR A 250 2.44 -17.90 5.36
C TYR A 250 2.88 -18.41 3.99
N PHE A 251 2.97 -17.52 2.98
CA PHE A 251 3.47 -17.85 1.66
C PHE A 251 4.88 -18.41 1.70
N SER A 252 5.72 -17.95 2.63
CA SER A 252 7.11 -18.39 2.82
C SER A 252 7.27 -19.57 3.80
N SER A 253 6.17 -20.04 4.40
CA SER A 253 6.21 -21.07 5.44
C SER A 253 6.52 -22.47 4.92
N GLU A 254 6.78 -23.39 5.84
CA GLU A 254 6.97 -24.82 5.57
C GLU A 254 5.66 -25.59 5.29
N ASP A 255 4.54 -24.89 5.09
CA ASP A 255 3.30 -25.53 4.64
C ASP A 255 3.55 -26.30 3.33
N PRO A 256 3.23 -27.61 3.25
CA PRO A 256 3.55 -28.43 2.09
C PRO A 256 2.96 -27.93 0.77
N LEU A 257 1.80 -27.27 0.80
CA LEU A 257 1.21 -26.66 -0.39
C LEU A 257 2.03 -25.45 -0.82
N MET A 258 2.41 -24.58 0.12
CA MET A 258 3.21 -23.39 -0.18
C MET A 258 4.60 -23.76 -0.71
N THR A 259 5.25 -24.78 -0.15
CA THR A 259 6.54 -25.29 -0.65
C THR A 259 6.44 -25.79 -2.10
N LYS A 260 5.38 -26.51 -2.46
CA LYS A 260 5.14 -26.94 -3.85
C LYS A 260 4.90 -25.77 -4.79
N ILE A 261 4.13 -24.77 -4.35
CA ILE A 261 3.82 -23.57 -5.13
C ILE A 261 5.09 -22.76 -5.39
N ARG A 262 5.91 -22.47 -4.37
CA ARG A 262 7.19 -21.76 -4.52
C ARG A 262 8.14 -22.48 -5.48
N ALA A 263 8.23 -23.82 -5.38
CA ALA A 263 9.04 -24.62 -6.30
C ALA A 263 8.55 -24.55 -7.76
N LEU A 264 7.24 -24.50 -8.00
CA LEU A 264 6.69 -24.28 -9.35
C LEU A 264 7.03 -22.89 -9.89
N ILE A 265 6.95 -21.86 -9.05
CA ILE A 265 7.34 -20.48 -9.39
C ILE A 265 8.81 -20.44 -9.79
N ASP A 266 9.71 -21.04 -9.00
CA ASP A 266 11.15 -21.08 -9.31
C ASP A 266 11.42 -21.83 -10.62
N LYS A 267 10.77 -22.99 -10.82
CA LYS A 267 10.88 -23.77 -12.05
C LYS A 267 10.42 -23.01 -13.28
N ARG A 268 9.34 -22.23 -13.17
CA ARG A 268 8.73 -21.49 -14.30
C ARG A 268 9.34 -20.10 -14.50
N PHE A 269 9.95 -19.56 -13.45
CA PHE A 269 10.39 -18.18 -13.29
C PHE A 269 9.27 -17.18 -13.67
N ASN A 270 8.09 -17.39 -13.08
CA ASN A 270 6.86 -16.62 -13.31
C ASN A 270 5.82 -16.93 -12.20
N CYS A 271 4.71 -16.18 -12.18
CA CYS A 271 3.46 -16.50 -11.49
C CYS A 271 3.44 -16.38 -9.95
N GLU A 272 4.42 -15.71 -9.35
CA GLU A 272 4.41 -15.42 -7.91
C GLU A 272 3.21 -14.55 -7.51
N ASP A 273 2.83 -13.62 -8.39
CA ASP A 273 1.66 -12.76 -8.27
C ASP A 273 0.34 -13.55 -8.28
N ILE A 274 0.18 -14.46 -9.24
CA ILE A 274 -0.98 -15.36 -9.36
C ILE A 274 -1.07 -16.23 -8.11
N ALA A 275 0.05 -16.81 -7.69
CA ALA A 275 0.10 -17.65 -6.50
C ALA A 275 -0.33 -16.90 -5.23
N LEU A 276 0.13 -15.65 -5.06
CA LEU A 276 -0.28 -14.84 -3.92
C LEU A 276 -1.80 -14.56 -3.94
N ASN A 277 -2.38 -14.23 -5.10
CA ASN A 277 -3.83 -14.02 -5.21
C ASN A 277 -4.63 -15.30 -4.92
N PHE A 278 -4.19 -16.44 -5.42
CA PHE A 278 -4.79 -17.75 -5.11
C PHE A 278 -4.76 -18.01 -3.61
N MET A 279 -3.60 -17.82 -2.99
CA MET A 279 -3.41 -18.07 -1.56
C MET A 279 -4.23 -17.12 -0.70
N VAL A 280 -4.22 -15.81 -0.96
CA VAL A 280 -4.99 -14.83 -0.17
C VAL A 280 -6.49 -15.09 -0.31
N SER A 281 -6.98 -15.36 -1.53
CA SER A 281 -8.40 -15.69 -1.74
C SER A 281 -8.79 -16.99 -1.04
N MET A 282 -7.89 -18.00 -1.03
CA MET A 282 -8.09 -19.25 -0.30
C MET A 282 -8.14 -19.02 1.22
N LEU A 283 -7.26 -18.19 1.78
CA LEU A 283 -7.18 -17.95 3.22
C LEU A 283 -8.34 -17.09 3.76
N THR A 284 -8.89 -16.21 2.94
CA THR A 284 -9.81 -15.14 3.41
C THR A 284 -11.19 -15.17 2.80
N CYS A 285 -11.39 -15.92 1.71
CA CYS A 285 -12.59 -15.89 0.87
C CYS A 285 -12.91 -14.51 0.26
N ASN A 286 -11.96 -13.58 0.26
CA ASN A 286 -12.18 -12.26 -0.33
C ASN A 286 -11.59 -12.15 -1.74
N SER A 287 -12.22 -11.32 -2.57
CA SER A 287 -11.65 -10.86 -3.83
C SER A 287 -10.60 -9.77 -3.60
N PRO A 288 -9.67 -9.52 -4.51
CA PRO A 288 -8.73 -8.41 -4.37
C PRO A 288 -9.42 -7.05 -4.64
N LEU A 289 -8.79 -5.94 -4.27
CA LEU A 289 -9.31 -4.58 -4.49
C LEU A 289 -8.40 -3.80 -5.44
N GLN A 290 -8.94 -3.34 -6.56
CA GLN A 290 -8.27 -2.38 -7.40
C GLN A 290 -8.40 -0.99 -6.78
N VAL A 291 -7.27 -0.33 -6.55
CA VAL A 291 -7.23 1.06 -6.09
C VAL A 291 -6.22 1.83 -6.93
N SER A 292 -6.67 2.94 -7.48
CA SER A 292 -5.83 3.93 -8.17
C SER A 292 -5.94 5.28 -7.48
N GLY A 293 -4.85 6.03 -7.56
CA GLY A 293 -4.81 7.43 -7.13
C GLY A 293 -5.54 8.37 -8.08
N LEU A 294 -5.23 9.65 -7.96
CA LEU A 294 -5.69 10.66 -8.92
C LEU A 294 -4.98 10.42 -10.26
N GLU A 295 -3.67 10.20 -10.20
CA GLU A 295 -2.83 9.89 -11.34
C GLU A 295 -2.89 8.38 -11.66
N ASP A 296 -2.66 8.05 -12.94
CA ASP A 296 -2.63 6.66 -13.35
C ASP A 296 -1.36 5.97 -12.82
N PRO A 297 -1.45 4.76 -12.24
CA PRO A 297 -0.28 4.01 -11.84
C PRO A 297 0.57 3.65 -13.04
N VAL A 298 1.89 3.79 -12.89
CA VAL A 298 2.85 3.59 -13.97
C VAL A 298 3.34 2.15 -13.97
N ASN A 299 3.39 1.54 -15.16
CA ASN A 299 4.13 0.32 -15.46
C ASN A 299 4.90 0.56 -16.76
N GLU A 300 6.23 0.74 -16.68
CA GLU A 300 7.03 1.13 -17.84
C GLU A 300 7.21 0.01 -18.85
N GLY A 301 7.03 -1.25 -18.44
CA GLY A 301 7.10 -2.42 -19.32
C GLY A 301 8.36 -2.44 -20.22
N PRO A 302 9.58 -2.49 -19.67
CA PRO A 302 10.81 -2.43 -20.43
C PRO A 302 10.88 -3.54 -21.48
N LYS A 303 11.52 -3.25 -22.63
CA LYS A 303 11.57 -4.16 -23.80
C LYS A 303 12.10 -5.55 -23.48
N ASP A 304 13.10 -5.64 -22.61
CA ASP A 304 13.70 -6.91 -22.15
C ASP A 304 13.01 -7.50 -20.89
N GLY A 305 11.75 -7.12 -20.69
CA GLY A 305 10.82 -7.64 -19.69
C GLY A 305 10.68 -9.16 -19.64
N ILE A 306 10.35 -9.71 -18.47
CA ILE A 306 9.90 -11.11 -18.40
C ILE A 306 8.57 -11.28 -19.15
N SER A 307 7.72 -10.25 -19.12
CA SER A 307 6.42 -10.17 -19.79
C SER A 307 6.49 -10.13 -21.31
N THR A 308 7.61 -9.65 -21.88
CA THR A 308 7.79 -9.53 -23.34
C THR A 308 8.35 -10.82 -23.97
N LYS A 309 8.82 -11.77 -23.16
CA LYS A 309 9.40 -13.03 -23.65
C LYS A 309 8.33 -13.95 -24.27
N PRO A 310 8.66 -14.69 -25.34
CA PRO A 310 7.76 -15.67 -25.93
C PRO A 310 7.24 -16.69 -24.89
N GLY A 311 5.94 -17.01 -24.97
CA GLY A 311 5.29 -17.97 -24.08
C GLY A 311 4.97 -17.45 -22.67
N HIS A 312 5.16 -16.15 -22.39
CA HIS A 312 4.85 -15.58 -21.08
C HIS A 312 3.39 -15.85 -20.64
N LEU A 313 2.42 -15.61 -21.52
CA LEU A 313 0.99 -15.85 -21.24
C LEU A 313 0.67 -17.34 -21.11
N THR A 314 1.27 -18.19 -21.96
CA THR A 314 1.13 -19.64 -21.86
C THR A 314 1.59 -20.15 -20.49
N LYS A 315 2.73 -19.67 -20.00
CA LYS A 315 3.20 -20.00 -18.64
C LYS A 315 2.19 -19.58 -17.57
N ARG A 316 1.57 -18.40 -17.70
CA ARG A 316 0.55 -17.94 -16.74
C ARG A 316 -0.71 -18.82 -16.77
N ASN A 317 -1.18 -19.23 -17.95
CA ASN A 317 -2.28 -20.20 -18.07
C ASN A 317 -1.93 -21.51 -17.38
N GLU A 318 -0.72 -22.03 -17.62
CA GLU A 318 -0.25 -23.25 -16.98
C GLU A 318 -0.18 -23.11 -15.45
N CYS A 319 0.32 -21.98 -14.93
CA CYS A 319 0.34 -21.72 -13.50
C CYS A 319 -1.05 -21.74 -12.86
N ILE A 320 -2.04 -21.07 -13.47
CA ILE A 320 -3.42 -21.06 -12.96
C ILE A 320 -3.96 -22.48 -12.86
N ASN A 321 -3.77 -23.29 -13.91
CA ASN A 321 -4.27 -24.68 -13.92
C ASN A 321 -3.48 -25.59 -12.97
N ASP A 322 -2.16 -25.39 -12.82
CA ASP A 322 -1.34 -26.13 -11.86
C ASP A 322 -1.74 -25.81 -10.41
N PHE A 323 -1.95 -24.53 -10.08
CA PHE A 323 -2.41 -24.11 -8.76
C PHE A 323 -3.83 -24.59 -8.48
N TYR A 324 -4.74 -24.48 -9.44
CA TYR A 324 -6.08 -25.06 -9.35
C TYR A 324 -6.03 -26.56 -9.04
N LYS A 325 -5.18 -27.33 -9.71
CA LYS A 325 -5.01 -28.78 -9.47
C LYS A 325 -4.43 -29.07 -8.09
N LEU A 326 -3.41 -28.31 -7.65
CA LEU A 326 -2.79 -28.47 -6.34
C LEU A 326 -3.75 -28.15 -5.20
N ILE A 327 -4.58 -27.13 -5.36
CA ILE A 327 -5.56 -26.67 -4.37
C ILE A 327 -6.84 -27.50 -4.43
N GLY A 328 -7.17 -28.08 -5.58
CA GLY A 328 -8.35 -28.94 -5.79
C GLY A 328 -9.66 -28.19 -6.03
N TYR A 329 -9.63 -26.86 -6.07
CA TYR A 329 -10.74 -26.01 -6.50
C TYR A 329 -10.22 -24.62 -6.90
N MET A 330 -11.06 -23.77 -7.48
CA MET A 330 -10.72 -22.39 -7.83
C MET A 330 -10.99 -21.46 -6.64
N PRO A 331 -9.96 -20.92 -5.94
CA PRO A 331 -10.17 -20.06 -4.78
C PRO A 331 -10.40 -18.60 -5.15
N LEU A 332 -9.94 -18.16 -6.33
CA LEU A 332 -10.06 -16.77 -6.77
C LEU A 332 -11.52 -16.30 -6.73
N GLN A 333 -11.72 -15.12 -6.18
CA GLN A 333 -13.04 -14.47 -6.09
C GLN A 333 -13.05 -13.24 -7.00
N ASP A 334 -14.12 -13.07 -7.76
CA ASP A 334 -14.32 -11.89 -8.59
C ASP A 334 -14.62 -10.65 -7.73
N SER A 335 -14.05 -9.53 -8.13
CA SER A 335 -14.45 -8.18 -7.72
C SER A 335 -15.04 -7.47 -8.92
N THR A 336 -16.14 -6.76 -8.72
CA THR A 336 -16.88 -6.01 -9.76
C THR A 336 -16.82 -4.50 -9.54
N TYR A 337 -15.98 -4.04 -8.61
CA TYR A 337 -15.81 -2.62 -8.30
C TYR A 337 -14.34 -2.30 -8.07
N TYR A 338 -13.99 -1.04 -8.29
CA TYR A 338 -12.68 -0.47 -8.02
C TYR A 338 -12.82 0.87 -7.31
N VAL A 339 -11.74 1.33 -6.70
CA VAL A 339 -11.66 2.67 -6.10
C VAL A 339 -10.70 3.51 -6.91
N ARG A 340 -11.09 4.74 -7.24
CA ARG A 340 -10.22 5.75 -7.82
C ARG A 340 -10.38 7.05 -7.05
N GLN A 341 -9.27 7.73 -6.77
CA GLN A 341 -9.35 9.07 -6.21
C GLN A 341 -9.94 10.01 -7.27
N GLY A 342 -11.03 10.70 -6.94
CA GLY A 342 -11.60 11.74 -7.79
C GLY A 342 -11.02 13.10 -7.43
N SER A 343 -10.93 13.99 -8.41
CA SER A 343 -10.93 15.43 -8.16
C SER A 343 -12.38 15.88 -7.98
N LEU A 344 -12.67 16.58 -6.88
CA LEU A 344 -13.88 17.41 -6.83
C LEU A 344 -13.52 18.71 -7.56
N GLU A 345 -13.72 18.74 -8.88
CA GLU A 345 -13.70 20.00 -9.65
C GLU A 345 -14.99 20.79 -9.45
#